data_AF-A0A2P6P5M9-F1
#
_entry.id   AF-A0A2P6P5M9-F1
#
_cell.length_a   1.000
_cell.length_b   1.000
_cell.length_c   1.000
_cell.angle_alpha   90.00
_cell.angle_beta   90.00
_cell.angle_gamma   90.00
#
_symmetry.space_group_name_H-M   'P 1'
#
loop_
_entity.id
_entity.type
_entity.pdbx_description
1 polymer ?
#
loop_
_entity_poly.entity_id
_entity_poly.type
_entity_poly.pdbx_seq_one_letter_code
_entity_poly.pdbx_strand_id
1 'polypeptide(L)'
;MSLLQNPLQIRPLIRYPFQNCPNSFQPTTPSLHFRPKTPPKPIHFHPSTPKCQQTHHSSPQPRTQDDGIPAEDVKTLAKFKSRYNYIRVLEVSRRADHPFAGSRLLLLDVPGNIHSISYIFKNLTNTYFDVFATFPPILPPGPLAILGFGAGTAARSILELYPQGVVHGWEIDPTVVAVAREYFGLSKLERQFPDRLVIHIGDAFKASSKDGFAGILVDLFAQGSLVPELQDPNTWEMLTRCLRKGGRVMVNVGGSCVEAEDPQKDGKVVMQDTLKAMHQVFGDKLFVLSLGNRQEDSSIALTGDVPDVEAWKKALPPSLAGYVDMWKPFSG
;
A
#
# COMPACT_ATOMS: atom_id res chain seq x y z
N MET A 1 57.51 -35.16 0.73
CA MET A 1 57.95 -33.76 0.75
C MET A 1 56.74 -32.89 0.42
N SER A 2 56.06 -32.37 1.45
CA SER A 2 56.16 -30.96 1.92
C SER A 2 55.36 -30.01 1.01
N LEU A 3 54.08 -29.71 1.34
CA LEU A 3 53.62 -28.51 2.09
C LEU A 3 53.71 -27.24 1.20
N LEU A 4 52.65 -26.47 0.88
CA LEU A 4 51.65 -25.87 1.75
C LEU A 4 50.35 -25.49 1.00
N GLN A 5 49.23 -25.74 1.69
CA GLN A 5 47.92 -25.11 1.51
C GLN A 5 47.94 -23.68 2.06
N ASN A 6 47.17 -22.77 1.46
CA ASN A 6 47.02 -21.38 1.92
C ASN A 6 45.52 -21.12 2.23
N PRO A 7 45.08 -21.15 3.51
CA PRO A 7 43.74 -20.74 3.90
C PRO A 7 43.74 -19.27 4.37
N LEU A 8 42.89 -18.44 3.79
CA LEU A 8 42.64 -17.08 4.28
C LEU A 8 41.83 -17.15 5.59
N GLN A 9 42.56 -17.02 6.71
CA GLN A 9 42.03 -16.88 8.05
C GLN A 9 41.50 -15.47 8.31
N ILE A 10 40.33 -15.45 8.93
CA ILE A 10 39.65 -14.33 9.60
C ILE A 10 40.57 -13.78 10.71
N ARG A 11 40.75 -12.45 10.78
CA ARG A 11 41.42 -11.77 11.89
C ARG A 11 40.40 -11.12 12.86
N PRO A 12 40.70 -11.10 14.18
CA PRO A 12 39.74 -10.76 15.22
C PRO A 12 39.71 -9.27 15.60
N LEU A 13 38.59 -8.88 16.22
CA LEU A 13 38.27 -7.59 16.85
C LEU A 13 39.38 -7.11 17.80
N ILE A 14 39.84 -5.88 17.58
CA ILE A 14 40.72 -5.15 18.50
C ILE A 14 39.86 -4.37 19.50
N ARG A 15 40.05 -4.65 20.79
CA ARG A 15 39.58 -3.84 21.93
C ARG A 15 40.63 -2.77 22.26
N TYR A 16 40.19 -1.55 22.51
CA TYR A 16 40.97 -0.46 23.13
C TYR A 16 40.16 0.16 24.29
N PRO A 17 40.80 0.83 25.27
CA PRO A 17 40.68 0.45 26.68
C PRO A 17 39.87 1.44 27.53
N PHE A 18 39.42 0.93 28.68
CA PHE A 18 38.85 1.67 29.79
C PHE A 18 39.87 2.63 30.42
N GLN A 19 39.46 3.88 30.66
CA GLN A 19 40.05 4.77 31.66
C GLN A 19 38.94 5.27 32.60
N ASN A 20 39.23 5.15 33.89
CA ASN A 20 38.35 5.46 35.02
C ASN A 20 38.75 6.78 35.69
N CYS A 21 37.76 7.33 36.44
CA CYS A 21 37.79 8.28 37.57
C CYS A 21 37.48 9.77 37.29
N PRO A 22 36.97 10.54 38.28
CA PRO A 22 35.95 10.22 39.30
C PRO A 22 34.93 11.36 39.60
N ASN A 23 33.90 11.00 40.38
CA ASN A 23 33.10 11.80 41.34
C ASN A 23 31.99 12.79 40.93
N SER A 24 30.79 12.39 41.37
CA SER A 24 29.76 13.12 42.15
C SER A 24 29.10 14.38 41.56
N PHE A 25 27.87 14.22 41.06
CA PHE A 25 26.80 15.22 41.21
C PHE A 25 25.44 14.52 41.38
N GLN A 26 24.73 14.88 42.46
CA GLN A 26 23.38 14.40 42.78
C GLN A 26 22.33 15.03 41.83
N PRO A 27 21.27 14.32 41.44
CA PRO A 27 20.08 14.94 40.87
C PRO A 27 18.99 15.17 41.94
N THR A 28 18.64 16.44 42.14
CA THR A 28 17.40 16.88 42.81
C THR A 28 16.18 16.61 41.94
N THR A 29 15.21 15.88 42.48
CA THR A 29 13.87 15.66 41.89
C THR A 29 12.90 16.80 42.22
N PRO A 30 12.14 17.36 41.26
CA PRO A 30 10.92 18.09 41.56
C PRO A 30 9.70 17.15 41.49
N SER A 31 8.99 17.05 42.62
CA SER A 31 7.69 16.40 42.74
C SER A 31 6.58 17.22 42.07
N LEU A 32 5.88 16.66 41.08
CA LEU A 32 4.64 17.22 40.56
C LEU A 32 3.47 16.30 40.95
N HIS A 33 2.62 16.80 41.84
CA HIS A 33 1.37 16.16 42.24
C HIS A 33 0.29 16.39 41.16
N PHE A 34 -0.20 15.32 40.53
CA PHE A 34 -1.42 15.35 39.72
C PHE A 34 -2.58 14.69 40.49
N ARG A 35 -3.65 15.47 40.73
CA ARG A 35 -4.94 15.00 41.25
C ARG A 35 -5.68 14.20 40.16
N PRO A 36 -6.37 13.09 40.49
CA PRO A 36 -7.23 12.39 39.55
C PRO A 36 -8.53 13.16 39.31
N LYS A 37 -8.87 13.43 38.04
CA LYS A 37 -10.20 13.90 37.62
C LYS A 37 -11.03 12.72 37.11
N THR A 38 -12.31 12.72 37.49
CA THR A 38 -13.35 11.73 37.17
C THR A 38 -13.70 11.67 35.68
N PRO A 39 -14.21 10.53 35.18
CA PRO A 39 -14.53 10.35 33.77
C PRO A 39 -15.86 11.03 33.38
N PRO A 40 -15.96 11.66 32.19
CA PRO A 40 -17.22 12.20 31.69
C PRO A 40 -18.13 11.11 31.11
N LYS A 41 -19.44 11.30 31.28
CA LYS A 41 -20.53 10.41 30.82
C LYS A 41 -20.75 10.50 29.29
N PRO A 42 -21.37 9.49 28.66
CA PRO A 42 -21.59 9.45 27.21
C PRO A 42 -22.66 10.47 26.78
N ILE A 43 -22.39 11.21 25.70
CA ILE A 43 -23.35 12.12 25.06
C ILE A 43 -24.03 11.36 23.91
N HIS A 44 -25.36 11.24 23.99
CA HIS A 44 -26.22 10.78 22.91
C HIS A 44 -26.53 11.95 21.95
N PHE A 45 -26.38 11.74 20.64
CA PHE A 45 -26.83 12.70 19.63
C PHE A 45 -28.17 12.28 19.04
N HIS A 46 -29.19 13.13 19.22
CA HIS A 46 -30.42 13.13 18.44
C HIS A 46 -30.29 14.13 17.29
N PRO A 47 -30.77 13.83 16.07
CA PRO A 47 -30.71 14.74 14.94
C PRO A 47 -31.80 15.82 15.08
N SER A 48 -31.38 17.07 15.20
CA SER A 48 -32.26 18.25 15.14
C SER A 48 -32.20 18.86 13.75
N THR A 49 -33.37 18.98 13.13
CA THR A 49 -33.61 19.68 11.87
C THR A 49 -33.70 21.19 12.11
N PRO A 50 -33.10 22.03 11.25
CA PRO A 50 -33.49 23.44 11.17
C PRO A 50 -34.35 23.70 9.93
N LYS A 51 -35.49 24.39 10.14
CA LYS A 51 -36.32 25.00 9.10
C LYS A 51 -35.76 26.38 8.70
N CYS A 52 -35.56 26.54 7.39
CA CYS A 52 -35.87 27.66 6.49
C CYS A 52 -35.76 29.11 6.97
N GLN A 53 -34.96 29.92 6.25
CA GLN A 53 -35.33 31.26 5.78
C GLN A 53 -34.79 31.47 4.35
N GLN A 54 -35.66 31.90 3.45
CA GLN A 54 -35.38 32.27 2.05
C GLN A 54 -35.06 33.76 1.95
N THR A 55 -34.02 34.13 1.19
CA THR A 55 -33.98 35.37 0.39
C THR A 55 -33.05 35.22 -0.83
N HIS A 56 -33.69 35.34 -2.01
CA HIS A 56 -33.28 35.70 -3.37
C HIS A 56 -31.83 35.57 -3.92
N HIS A 57 -31.75 34.74 -4.97
CA HIS A 57 -31.05 34.89 -6.26
C HIS A 57 -29.56 35.22 -6.34
N SER A 58 -28.77 34.18 -6.63
CA SER A 58 -27.98 34.09 -7.87
C SER A 58 -27.62 32.63 -8.12
N SER A 59 -28.01 32.08 -9.27
CA SER A 59 -27.82 30.69 -9.65
C SER A 59 -26.34 30.28 -9.55
N PRO A 60 -25.96 29.24 -8.78
CA PRO A 60 -24.64 28.66 -8.94
C PRO A 60 -24.68 27.78 -10.19
N GLN A 61 -23.91 28.18 -11.20
CA GLN A 61 -23.40 27.22 -12.18
C GLN A 61 -22.82 26.01 -11.43
N PRO A 62 -22.94 24.78 -11.95
CA PRO A 62 -22.30 23.63 -11.32
C PRO A 62 -20.79 23.87 -11.39
N ARG A 63 -20.20 24.27 -10.25
CA ARG A 63 -18.75 24.22 -10.06
C ARG A 63 -18.38 22.75 -10.15
N THR A 64 -17.67 22.38 -11.21
CA THR A 64 -16.90 21.16 -11.25
C THR A 64 -15.77 21.33 -10.23
N GLN A 65 -16.04 20.97 -8.97
CA GLN A 65 -15.04 20.95 -7.90
C GLN A 65 -14.10 19.77 -8.13
N ASP A 66 -13.03 20.04 -8.87
CA ASP A 66 -11.76 19.37 -8.64
C ASP A 66 -11.10 20.04 -7.43
N ASP A 67 -11.49 19.61 -6.22
CA ASP A 67 -10.96 20.16 -4.97
C ASP A 67 -9.58 19.52 -4.67
N GLY A 68 -8.61 19.75 -5.55
CA GLY A 68 -7.22 19.36 -5.30
C GLY A 68 -6.66 20.00 -4.01
N ILE A 69 -5.56 19.45 -3.50
CA ILE A 69 -4.91 20.01 -2.30
C ILE A 69 -4.34 21.40 -2.63
N PRO A 70 -4.64 22.45 -1.84
CA PRO A 70 -4.08 23.78 -2.06
C PRO A 70 -2.55 23.75 -2.16
N ALA A 71 -1.99 24.51 -3.10
CA ALA A 71 -0.55 24.47 -3.40
C ALA A 71 0.32 24.89 -2.20
N GLU A 72 -0.19 25.77 -1.34
CA GLU A 72 0.45 26.19 -0.08
C GLU A 72 0.56 25.04 0.95
N ASP A 73 -0.30 24.04 0.84
CA ASP A 73 -0.32 22.87 1.71
C ASP A 73 0.49 21.69 1.15
N VAL A 74 1.10 21.84 -0.04
CA VAL A 74 1.87 20.78 -0.70
C VAL A 74 3.30 21.24 -0.96
N LYS A 75 4.27 20.47 -0.46
CA LYS A 75 5.69 20.67 -0.77
C LYS A 75 6.18 19.58 -1.71
N THR A 76 6.75 19.97 -2.85
CA THR A 76 7.49 19.02 -3.70
C THR A 76 8.87 18.75 -3.10
N LEU A 77 9.15 17.51 -2.72
CA LEU A 77 10.43 17.06 -2.18
C LEU A 77 11.40 16.61 -3.29
N ALA A 78 10.88 16.00 -4.34
CA ALA A 78 11.64 15.57 -5.51
C ALA A 78 10.77 15.58 -6.77
N LYS A 79 11.37 15.90 -7.92
CA LYS A 79 10.71 15.90 -9.23
C LYS A 79 11.73 15.68 -10.34
N PHE A 80 11.70 14.52 -10.98
CA PHE A 80 12.67 14.16 -12.01
C PHE A 80 12.16 12.96 -12.85
N LYS A 81 12.86 12.64 -13.94
CA LYS A 81 12.50 11.54 -14.84
C LYS A 81 13.52 10.41 -14.74
N SER A 82 13.05 9.17 -14.58
CA SER A 82 13.86 7.96 -14.67
C SER A 82 13.76 7.33 -16.08
N ARG A 83 14.30 6.13 -16.26
CA ARG A 83 14.09 5.35 -17.49
C ARG A 83 12.62 4.98 -17.72
N TYR A 84 11.87 4.75 -16.65
CA TYR A 84 10.52 4.19 -16.71
C TYR A 84 9.44 5.22 -16.38
N ASN A 85 9.72 6.14 -15.45
CA ASN A 85 8.70 6.98 -14.83
C ASN A 85 9.05 8.46 -14.82
N TYR A 86 8.01 9.29 -14.81
CA TYR A 86 8.13 10.65 -14.30
C TYR A 86 7.83 10.66 -12.80
N ILE A 87 8.84 10.89 -11.98
CA ILE A 87 8.76 10.72 -10.52
C ILE A 87 8.55 12.06 -9.85
N ARG A 88 7.52 12.15 -9.01
CA ARG A 88 7.26 13.26 -8.09
C ARG A 88 7.05 12.73 -6.67
N VAL A 89 7.70 13.36 -5.71
CA VAL A 89 7.49 13.11 -4.28
C VAL A 89 6.91 14.37 -3.67
N LEU A 90 5.70 14.26 -3.12
CA LEU A 90 5.00 15.35 -2.47
C LEU A 90 4.91 15.08 -0.97
N GLU A 91 5.00 16.13 -0.16
CA GLU A 91 4.68 16.12 1.26
C GLU A 91 3.48 17.04 1.50
N VAL A 92 2.42 16.48 2.05
CA VAL A 92 1.19 17.20 2.36
C VAL A 92 1.24 17.69 3.80
N SER A 93 1.00 18.98 3.98
CA SER A 93 0.88 19.65 5.27
C SER A 93 -0.08 18.91 6.20
N ARG A 94 0.26 18.83 7.49
CA ARG A 94 -0.65 18.29 8.52
C ARG A 94 -1.81 19.24 8.83
N ARG A 95 -1.71 20.49 8.39
CA ARG A 95 -2.74 21.52 8.57
C ARG A 95 -3.73 21.55 7.41
N ALA A 96 -3.44 20.83 6.33
CA ALA A 96 -4.33 20.73 5.18
C ALA A 96 -5.68 20.14 5.61
N ASP A 97 -6.77 20.72 5.13
CA ASP A 97 -8.11 20.14 5.25
C ASP A 97 -8.33 19.12 4.11
N HIS A 98 -7.59 18.01 4.17
CA HIS A 98 -7.61 16.99 3.12
C HIS A 98 -7.32 15.59 3.70
N PRO A 99 -7.91 14.50 3.15
CA PRO A 99 -7.65 13.12 3.60
C PRO A 99 -6.17 12.73 3.64
N PHE A 100 -5.36 13.33 2.77
CA PHE A 100 -3.92 13.11 2.68
C PHE A 100 -3.07 14.00 3.61
N ALA A 101 -3.67 14.76 4.53
CA ALA A 101 -2.92 15.60 5.47
C ALA A 101 -1.84 14.81 6.23
N GLY A 102 -0.61 15.32 6.21
CA GLY A 102 0.54 14.68 6.86
C GLY A 102 1.11 13.45 6.14
N SER A 103 0.70 13.20 4.89
CA SER A 103 1.25 12.12 4.05
C SER A 103 2.48 12.56 3.26
N ARG A 104 3.23 11.57 2.79
CA ARG A 104 4.05 11.65 1.59
C ARG A 104 3.39 10.84 0.48
N LEU A 105 3.33 11.44 -0.71
CA LEU A 105 2.74 10.85 -1.90
C LEU A 105 3.82 10.62 -2.95
N LEU A 106 3.86 9.42 -3.52
CA LEU A 106 4.62 9.12 -4.72
C LEU A 106 3.66 9.22 -5.90
N LEU A 107 3.96 10.15 -6.80
CA LEU A 107 3.24 10.28 -8.05
C LEU A 107 4.17 9.81 -9.18
N LEU A 108 3.70 8.85 -9.97
CA LEU A 108 4.39 8.37 -11.16
C LEU A 108 3.61 8.76 -12.43
N ASP A 109 4.22 8.49 -13.58
CA ASP A 109 3.69 8.84 -14.90
C ASP A 109 3.51 10.36 -15.13
N VAL A 110 3.29 10.75 -16.38
CA VAL A 110 3.04 12.15 -16.75
C VAL A 110 1.79 12.73 -16.04
N PRO A 111 0.64 12.00 -15.98
CA PRO A 111 -0.58 12.50 -15.31
C PRO A 111 -0.35 12.70 -13.82
N GLY A 112 0.50 11.86 -13.20
CA GLY A 112 0.81 11.96 -11.78
C GLY A 112 -0.19 11.22 -10.90
N ASN A 113 -0.61 10.04 -11.34
CA ASN A 113 -1.41 9.14 -10.51
C ASN A 113 -0.64 8.83 -9.21
N ILE A 114 -1.37 8.67 -8.10
CA ILE A 114 -0.76 8.28 -6.82
C ILE A 114 -0.44 6.80 -6.87
N HIS A 115 0.85 6.47 -6.76
CA HIS A 115 1.36 5.10 -6.74
C HIS A 115 1.79 4.65 -5.35
N SER A 116 1.93 5.56 -4.39
CA SER A 116 2.17 5.21 -2.99
C SER A 116 1.85 6.34 -2.03
N ILE A 117 1.45 5.95 -0.82
CA ILE A 117 1.09 6.85 0.27
C ILE A 117 1.80 6.37 1.53
N SER A 118 2.49 7.28 2.21
CA SER A 118 3.14 6.99 3.49
C SER A 118 2.79 8.06 4.49
N TYR A 119 2.36 7.65 5.68
CA TYR A 119 2.22 8.56 6.81
C TYR A 119 3.27 8.27 7.86
N ILE A 120 3.69 9.31 8.57
CA ILE A 120 4.71 9.19 9.62
C ILE A 120 4.12 8.54 10.89
N PHE A 121 2.83 8.73 11.15
CA PHE A 121 2.19 8.35 12.42
C PHE A 121 0.94 7.48 12.28
N LYS A 122 0.61 7.02 11.07
CA LYS A 122 -0.48 6.08 10.85
C LYS A 122 -0.07 5.03 9.82
N ASN A 123 -0.57 3.82 10.00
CA ASN A 123 -0.23 2.68 9.15
C ASN A 123 -1.22 2.59 7.98
N LEU A 124 -2.51 2.80 8.26
CA LEU A 124 -3.58 2.76 7.29
C LEU A 124 -3.67 4.06 6.49
N THR A 125 -4.02 3.92 5.23
CA THR A 125 -4.04 4.99 4.23
C THR A 125 -5.42 5.58 4.03
N ASN A 126 -6.47 4.84 4.40
CA ASN A 126 -7.86 5.05 4.02
C ASN A 126 -8.10 5.02 2.51
N THR A 127 -7.28 4.24 1.80
CA THR A 127 -7.36 4.04 0.34
C THR A 127 -7.38 2.55 0.02
N TYR A 128 -7.36 2.17 -1.26
CA TYR A 128 -7.32 0.77 -1.68
C TYR A 128 -6.15 -0.04 -1.10
N PHE A 129 -5.03 0.59 -0.72
CA PHE A 129 -3.93 -0.11 -0.04
C PHE A 129 -4.37 -0.80 1.27
N ASP A 130 -5.43 -0.31 1.91
CA ASP A 130 -5.98 -0.91 3.13
C ASP A 130 -6.75 -2.20 2.81
N VAL A 131 -7.32 -2.31 1.61
CA VAL A 131 -7.96 -3.55 1.12
C VAL A 131 -6.90 -4.64 0.93
N PHE A 132 -5.72 -4.31 0.39
CA PHE A 132 -4.60 -5.26 0.30
C PHE A 132 -4.16 -5.80 1.67
N ALA A 133 -4.25 -4.98 2.72
CA ALA A 133 -3.94 -5.39 4.08
C ALA A 133 -4.95 -6.41 4.66
N THR A 134 -6.10 -6.62 4.02
CA THR A 134 -7.07 -7.66 4.38
C THR A 134 -6.71 -9.04 3.85
N PHE A 135 -5.72 -9.14 2.95
CA PHE A 135 -5.43 -10.36 2.22
C PHE A 135 -4.78 -11.49 3.05
N PRO A 136 -3.77 -11.23 3.92
CA PRO A 136 -3.02 -12.32 4.56
C PRO A 136 -3.84 -13.34 5.37
N PRO A 137 -4.90 -12.96 6.12
CA PRO A 137 -5.71 -13.91 6.89
C PRO A 137 -6.41 -15.00 6.09
N ILE A 138 -6.64 -14.81 4.78
CA ILE A 138 -7.34 -15.78 3.92
C ILE A 138 -6.37 -16.60 3.05
N LEU A 139 -5.07 -16.53 3.33
CA LEU A 139 -4.01 -17.24 2.63
C LEU A 139 -3.51 -18.45 3.42
N PRO A 140 -2.99 -19.48 2.74
CA PRO A 140 -2.21 -20.52 3.38
C PRO A 140 -0.87 -19.96 3.91
N PRO A 141 -0.14 -20.67 4.78
CA PRO A 141 1.20 -20.26 5.18
C PRO A 141 2.17 -20.15 3.99
N GLY A 142 2.93 -19.05 3.91
CA GLY A 142 3.96 -18.86 2.89
C GLY A 142 4.27 -17.41 2.55
N PRO A 143 5.17 -17.20 1.58
CA PRO A 143 5.55 -15.86 1.15
C PRO A 143 4.44 -15.22 0.31
N LEU A 144 4.29 -13.91 0.46
CA LEU A 144 3.44 -13.07 -0.37
C LEU A 144 4.30 -12.37 -1.44
N ALA A 145 3.89 -12.42 -2.70
CA ALA A 145 4.46 -11.57 -3.75
C ALA A 145 3.68 -10.26 -3.87
N ILE A 146 4.38 -9.15 -4.08
CA ILE A 146 3.81 -7.86 -4.46
C ILE A 146 4.41 -7.48 -5.81
N LEU A 147 3.59 -7.51 -6.86
CA LEU A 147 3.96 -7.20 -8.23
C LEU A 147 3.59 -5.75 -8.51
N GLY A 148 4.59 -4.88 -8.70
CA GLY A 148 4.38 -3.43 -8.61
C GLY A 148 4.54 -3.00 -7.16
N PHE A 149 5.78 -2.73 -6.75
CA PHE A 149 6.08 -2.44 -5.35
C PHE A 149 5.85 -0.97 -5.00
N GLY A 150 6.05 -0.07 -5.97
CA GLY A 150 6.01 1.37 -5.72
C GLY A 150 6.96 1.75 -4.58
N ALA A 151 6.46 2.57 -3.64
CA ALA A 151 7.23 2.94 -2.46
C ALA A 151 7.06 1.98 -1.25
N GLY A 152 6.42 0.82 -1.44
CA GLY A 152 6.24 -0.19 -0.40
C GLY A 152 5.06 0.05 0.54
N THR A 153 4.05 0.81 0.11
CA THR A 153 2.85 1.12 0.91
C THR A 153 2.14 -0.16 1.38
N ALA A 154 1.80 -1.05 0.44
CA ALA A 154 1.16 -2.32 0.75
C ALA A 154 2.04 -3.22 1.65
N ALA A 155 3.34 -3.29 1.35
CA ALA A 155 4.29 -4.08 2.12
C ALA A 155 4.39 -3.62 3.58
N ARG A 156 4.42 -2.31 3.83
CA ARG A 156 4.38 -1.75 5.18
C ARG A 156 3.12 -2.19 5.92
N SER A 157 1.95 -1.93 5.34
CA SER A 157 0.66 -2.24 6.00
C SER A 157 0.58 -3.72 6.39
N ILE A 158 1.03 -4.60 5.50
CA ILE A 158 1.04 -6.05 5.72
C ILE A 158 2.04 -6.43 6.81
N LEU A 159 3.29 -5.97 6.76
CA LEU A 159 4.31 -6.37 7.73
C LEU A 159 4.08 -5.77 9.13
N GLU A 160 3.41 -4.62 9.22
CA GLU A 160 3.03 -4.03 10.52
C GLU A 160 1.85 -4.78 11.16
N LEU A 161 0.87 -5.24 10.37
CA LEU A 161 -0.27 -6.01 10.86
C LEU A 161 0.03 -7.49 11.10
N TYR A 162 0.88 -8.07 10.25
CA TYR A 162 1.28 -9.48 10.29
C TYR A 162 2.81 -9.57 10.34
N PRO A 163 3.45 -9.27 11.49
CA PRO A 163 4.91 -9.22 11.57
C PRO A 163 5.60 -10.52 11.15
N GLN A 164 4.92 -11.67 11.22
CA GLN A 164 5.47 -12.97 10.83
C GLN A 164 5.40 -13.23 9.32
N GLY A 165 4.74 -12.37 8.55
CA GLY A 165 4.64 -12.50 7.10
C GLY A 165 6.01 -12.37 6.43
N VAL A 166 6.15 -13.05 5.29
CA VAL A 166 7.30 -12.91 4.38
C VAL A 166 6.80 -12.28 3.09
N VAL A 167 7.36 -11.14 2.70
CA VAL A 167 6.95 -10.33 1.55
C VAL A 167 8.11 -10.22 0.58
N HIS A 168 7.85 -10.55 -0.68
CA HIS A 168 8.75 -10.30 -1.79
C HIS A 168 8.11 -9.27 -2.73
N GLY A 169 8.76 -8.13 -2.92
CA GLY A 169 8.29 -7.06 -3.79
C GLY A 169 9.06 -7.00 -5.11
N TRP A 170 8.37 -6.77 -6.23
CA TRP A 170 8.98 -6.52 -7.53
C TRP A 170 8.69 -5.09 -8.00
N GLU A 171 9.76 -4.36 -8.31
CA GLU A 171 9.72 -3.04 -8.93
C GLU A 171 10.59 -3.03 -10.17
N ILE A 172 10.05 -2.57 -11.30
CA ILE A 172 10.81 -2.51 -12.54
C ILE A 172 11.79 -1.34 -12.55
N ASP A 173 11.44 -0.23 -11.87
CA ASP A 173 12.23 0.98 -11.82
C ASP A 173 13.11 1.05 -10.54
N PRO A 174 14.43 0.78 -10.62
CA PRO A 174 15.31 0.88 -9.45
C PRO A 174 15.30 2.27 -8.81
N THR A 175 14.95 3.31 -9.57
CA THR A 175 14.85 4.69 -9.10
C THR A 175 13.70 4.86 -8.12
N VAL A 176 12.57 4.19 -8.35
CA VAL A 176 11.41 4.21 -7.45
C VAL A 176 11.78 3.58 -6.11
N VAL A 177 12.53 2.47 -6.10
CA VAL A 177 13.03 1.85 -4.86
C VAL A 177 14.01 2.76 -4.12
N ALA A 178 14.89 3.47 -4.83
CA ALA A 178 15.78 4.46 -4.20
C ALA A 178 14.98 5.61 -3.55
N VAL A 179 13.97 6.13 -4.24
CA VAL A 179 13.05 7.15 -3.71
C VAL A 179 12.28 6.63 -2.50
N ALA A 180 11.83 5.38 -2.53
CA ALA A 180 11.13 4.73 -1.42
C ALA A 180 12.00 4.65 -0.16
N ARG A 181 13.28 4.31 -0.34
CA ARG A 181 14.29 4.25 0.72
C ARG A 181 14.56 5.60 1.36
N GLU A 182 14.63 6.64 0.55
CA GLU A 182 14.92 8.01 0.99
C GLU A 182 13.70 8.69 1.65
N TYR A 183 12.55 8.67 0.97
CA TYR A 183 11.41 9.51 1.36
C TYR A 183 10.28 8.73 2.03
N PHE A 184 10.14 7.44 1.76
CA PHE A 184 9.00 6.65 2.22
C PHE A 184 9.37 5.71 3.36
N GLY A 185 10.59 5.77 3.91
CA GLY A 185 10.98 4.98 5.07
C GLY A 185 11.17 3.48 4.77
N LEU A 186 11.32 3.09 3.51
CA LEU A 186 11.56 1.69 3.12
C LEU A 186 12.84 1.15 3.76
N SER A 187 13.89 1.95 3.86
CA SER A 187 15.15 1.57 4.53
C SER A 187 14.94 1.15 6.00
N LYS A 188 14.00 1.82 6.70
CA LYS A 188 13.65 1.46 8.08
C LYS A 188 12.90 0.13 8.10
N LEU A 189 11.98 -0.07 7.16
CA LEU A 189 11.20 -1.29 7.04
C LEU A 189 12.10 -2.50 6.72
N GLU A 190 13.04 -2.37 5.77
CA GLU A 190 14.04 -3.39 5.45
C GLU A 190 14.85 -3.79 6.70
N ARG A 191 15.29 -2.82 7.52
CA ARG A 191 16.00 -3.10 8.78
C ARG A 191 15.15 -3.75 9.86
N GLN A 192 13.85 -3.46 9.88
CA GLN A 192 12.91 -4.06 10.83
C GLN A 192 12.54 -5.50 10.45
N PHE A 193 12.63 -5.84 9.15
CA PHE A 193 12.24 -7.12 8.58
C PHE A 193 13.32 -7.71 7.67
N PRO A 194 14.58 -7.87 8.12
CA PRO A 194 15.74 -8.15 7.25
C PRO A 194 15.64 -9.46 6.46
N ASP A 195 14.99 -10.47 7.02
CA ASP A 195 14.80 -11.79 6.39
C ASP A 195 13.35 -12.02 5.90
N ARG A 196 12.51 -10.98 6.01
CA ARG A 196 11.06 -11.07 5.75
C ARG A 196 10.58 -10.08 4.70
N LEU A 197 11.38 -9.07 4.36
CA LEU A 197 11.11 -8.17 3.25
C LEU A 197 12.26 -8.26 2.24
N VAL A 198 11.98 -8.77 1.05
CA VAL A 198 12.95 -8.85 -0.05
C VAL A 198 12.43 -8.05 -1.23
N ILE A 199 13.23 -7.13 -1.75
CA ILE A 199 12.86 -6.31 -2.91
C ILE A 199 13.70 -6.74 -4.10
N HIS A 200 13.03 -7.05 -5.20
CA HIS A 200 13.61 -7.46 -6.47
C HIS A 200 13.45 -6.32 -7.47
N ILE A 201 14.55 -5.95 -8.12
CA ILE A 201 14.51 -5.03 -9.26
C ILE A 201 14.33 -5.85 -10.53
N GLY A 202 13.22 -5.66 -11.22
CA GLY A 202 12.98 -6.31 -12.49
C GLY A 202 11.51 -6.51 -12.83
N ASP A 203 11.31 -7.20 -13.93
CA ASP A 203 10.00 -7.57 -14.46
C ASP A 203 9.24 -8.47 -13.47
N ALA A 204 8.08 -7.98 -13.03
CA ALA A 204 7.23 -8.65 -12.06
C ALA A 204 6.64 -9.97 -12.59
N PHE A 205 6.48 -10.14 -13.90
CA PHE A 205 6.01 -11.39 -14.49
C PHE A 205 7.04 -12.52 -14.44
N LYS A 206 8.29 -12.21 -14.03
CA LYS A 206 9.34 -13.20 -13.74
C LYS A 206 9.38 -13.60 -12.26
N ALA A 207 8.47 -13.08 -11.44
CA ALA A 207 8.40 -13.43 -10.03
C ALA A 207 8.18 -14.94 -9.85
N SER A 208 8.99 -15.55 -9.00
CA SER A 208 8.88 -16.98 -8.69
C SER A 208 9.36 -17.26 -7.28
N SER A 209 8.88 -18.37 -6.73
CA SER A 209 9.26 -18.91 -5.42
C SER A 209 9.36 -20.42 -5.54
N LYS A 210 10.37 -21.02 -4.89
CA LYS A 210 10.67 -22.47 -4.99
C LYS A 210 9.45 -23.35 -4.72
N ASP A 211 8.67 -22.97 -3.71
CA ASP A 211 7.48 -23.71 -3.28
C ASP A 211 6.19 -22.93 -3.60
N GLY A 212 6.25 -21.96 -4.53
CA GLY A 212 5.14 -21.04 -4.83
C GLY A 212 4.88 -19.99 -3.75
N PHE A 213 4.01 -19.03 -4.08
CA PHE A 213 3.53 -17.98 -3.18
C PHE A 213 2.24 -18.39 -2.48
N ALA A 214 2.08 -17.99 -1.23
CA ALA A 214 0.81 -18.09 -0.52
C ALA A 214 -0.24 -17.14 -1.12
N GLY A 215 0.20 -15.95 -1.56
CA GLY A 215 -0.65 -15.04 -2.32
C GLY A 215 0.17 -14.11 -3.18
N ILE A 216 -0.48 -13.53 -4.18
CA ILE A 216 0.10 -12.56 -5.10
C ILE A 216 -0.77 -11.30 -5.06
N LEU A 217 -0.18 -10.18 -4.66
CA LEU A 217 -0.74 -8.85 -4.85
C LEU A 217 -0.25 -8.29 -6.19
N VAL A 218 -1.16 -7.75 -6.99
CA VAL A 218 -0.84 -7.14 -8.29
C VAL A 218 -1.29 -5.68 -8.29
N ASP A 219 -0.36 -4.78 -8.55
CA ASP A 219 -0.55 -3.34 -8.63
C ASP A 219 0.33 -2.78 -9.77
N LEU A 220 0.12 -3.32 -10.98
CA LEU A 220 0.98 -3.08 -12.14
C LEU A 220 0.38 -2.02 -13.06
N PHE A 221 0.95 -0.81 -12.99
CA PHE A 221 0.60 0.32 -13.83
C PHE A 221 1.83 0.84 -14.57
N ALA A 222 1.64 1.29 -15.81
CA ALA A 222 2.64 1.99 -16.58
C ALA A 222 1.95 3.03 -17.47
N GLN A 223 2.54 4.23 -17.57
CA GLN A 223 1.99 5.32 -18.39
C GLN A 223 0.55 5.66 -17.98
N GLY A 224 0.28 5.60 -16.68
CA GLY A 224 -1.03 5.91 -16.10
C GLY A 224 -2.13 4.93 -16.48
N SER A 225 -1.81 3.69 -16.86
CA SER A 225 -2.80 2.67 -17.19
C SER A 225 -2.34 1.31 -16.66
N LEU A 226 -3.28 0.38 -16.44
CA LEU A 226 -2.91 -1.01 -16.18
C LEU A 226 -2.06 -1.54 -17.32
N VAL A 227 -1.06 -2.34 -16.99
CA VAL A 227 -0.22 -2.96 -18.03
C VAL A 227 -1.05 -3.91 -18.90
N PRO A 228 -0.88 -3.88 -20.23
CA PRO A 228 -1.75 -4.60 -21.17
C PRO A 228 -1.72 -6.13 -20.97
N GLU A 229 -0.65 -6.67 -20.41
CA GLU A 229 -0.50 -8.09 -20.08
C GLU A 229 -1.61 -8.58 -19.12
N LEU A 230 -2.18 -7.70 -18.29
CA LEU A 230 -3.28 -8.05 -17.38
C LEU A 230 -4.63 -8.25 -18.09
N GLN A 231 -4.74 -7.84 -19.35
CA GLN A 231 -5.91 -8.09 -20.20
C GLN A 231 -5.81 -9.42 -20.96
N ASP A 232 -4.71 -10.18 -20.79
CA ASP A 232 -4.51 -11.50 -21.36
C ASP A 232 -4.81 -12.60 -20.31
N PRO A 233 -5.80 -13.49 -20.55
CA PRO A 233 -6.05 -14.68 -19.71
C PRO A 233 -4.79 -15.51 -19.40
N ASN A 234 -3.87 -15.64 -20.36
CA ASN A 234 -2.66 -16.45 -20.19
C ASN A 234 -1.76 -15.93 -19.06
N THR A 235 -1.77 -14.62 -18.81
CA THR A 235 -1.04 -14.00 -17.70
C THR A 235 -1.59 -14.49 -16.36
N TRP A 236 -2.91 -14.58 -16.23
CA TRP A 236 -3.55 -15.06 -15.00
C TRP A 236 -3.33 -16.56 -14.77
N GLU A 237 -3.31 -17.36 -15.84
CA GLU A 237 -2.91 -18.77 -15.76
C GLU A 237 -1.45 -18.94 -15.32
N MET A 238 -0.55 -18.10 -15.83
CA MET A 238 0.85 -18.08 -15.40
C MET A 238 0.99 -17.72 -13.92
N LEU A 239 0.35 -16.64 -13.45
CA LEU A 239 0.38 -16.25 -12.05
C LEU A 239 -0.21 -17.34 -11.14
N THR A 240 -1.24 -18.04 -11.60
CA THR A 240 -1.84 -19.17 -10.87
C THR A 240 -0.85 -20.33 -10.70
N ARG A 241 -0.01 -20.61 -11.70
CA ARG A 241 1.06 -21.63 -11.60
C ARG A 241 2.15 -21.26 -10.59
N CYS A 242 2.28 -19.99 -10.21
CA CYS A 242 3.20 -19.54 -9.18
C CYS A 242 2.63 -19.65 -7.77
N LEU A 243 1.35 -20.03 -7.59
CA LEU A 243 0.70 -20.14 -6.29
C LEU A 243 0.90 -21.52 -5.65
N ARG A 244 0.91 -21.52 -4.32
CA ARG A 244 0.72 -22.71 -3.49
C ARG A 244 -0.72 -23.21 -3.60
N LYS A 245 -0.94 -24.47 -3.20
CA LYS A 245 -2.30 -25.00 -3.00
C LYS A 245 -3.06 -24.11 -2.00
N GLY A 246 -4.23 -23.63 -2.42
CA GLY A 246 -5.06 -22.70 -1.63
C GLY A 246 -4.61 -21.24 -1.68
N GLY A 247 -3.53 -20.93 -2.41
CA GLY A 247 -3.10 -19.56 -2.63
C GLY A 247 -4.06 -18.78 -3.52
N ARG A 248 -3.97 -17.45 -3.45
CA ARG A 248 -4.91 -16.53 -4.11
C ARG A 248 -4.17 -15.38 -4.80
N VAL A 249 -4.87 -14.69 -5.68
CA VAL A 249 -4.45 -13.40 -6.25
C VAL A 249 -5.41 -12.32 -5.77
N MET A 250 -4.87 -11.16 -5.41
CA MET A 250 -5.65 -9.94 -5.21
C MET A 250 -5.00 -8.82 -6.03
N VAL A 251 -5.78 -8.07 -6.79
CA VAL A 251 -5.27 -7.12 -7.78
C VAL A 251 -6.01 -5.80 -7.70
N ASN A 252 -5.28 -4.69 -7.77
CA ASN A 252 -5.83 -3.39 -8.11
C ASN A 252 -6.11 -3.34 -9.61
N VAL A 253 -7.39 -3.32 -9.99
CA VAL A 253 -7.81 -3.23 -11.40
C VAL A 253 -8.10 -1.79 -11.83
N GLY A 254 -7.76 -0.81 -11.00
CA GLY A 254 -7.98 0.61 -11.30
C GLY A 254 -9.46 0.95 -11.39
N GLY A 255 -9.79 1.91 -12.25
CA GLY A 255 -11.16 2.37 -12.49
C GLY A 255 -11.17 3.71 -13.24
N SER A 256 -12.27 4.47 -13.14
CA SER A 256 -12.37 5.73 -13.89
C SER A 256 -11.44 6.85 -13.40
N CYS A 257 -10.90 6.72 -12.18
CA CYS A 257 -9.95 7.66 -11.60
C CYS A 257 -8.52 7.52 -12.13
N VAL A 258 -8.24 6.51 -12.96
CA VAL A 258 -6.91 6.26 -13.51
C VAL A 258 -6.75 7.06 -14.82
N GLU A 259 -5.90 8.07 -14.78
CA GLU A 259 -5.61 8.90 -15.94
C GLU A 259 -4.45 8.33 -16.74
N ALA A 260 -4.73 7.86 -17.97
CA ALA A 260 -3.71 7.35 -18.87
C ALA A 260 -2.98 8.46 -19.62
N GLU A 261 -1.71 8.23 -19.96
CA GLU A 261 -0.95 9.11 -20.86
C GLU A 261 -1.51 9.11 -22.28
N ASP A 262 -2.03 7.96 -22.71
CA ASP A 262 -2.73 7.82 -23.98
C ASP A 262 -4.22 8.15 -23.77
N PRO A 263 -4.73 9.27 -24.33
CA PRO A 263 -6.13 9.67 -24.16
C PRO A 263 -7.13 8.71 -24.80
N GLN A 264 -6.67 7.75 -25.61
CA GLN A 264 -7.53 6.69 -26.17
C GLN A 264 -7.77 5.54 -25.17
N LYS A 265 -6.96 5.46 -24.10
CA LYS A 265 -7.12 4.44 -23.05
C LYS A 265 -8.02 4.94 -21.95
N ASP A 266 -9.27 4.50 -21.99
CA ASP A 266 -10.22 4.72 -20.92
C ASP A 266 -9.96 3.74 -19.75
N GLY A 267 -9.69 4.28 -18.56
CA GLY A 267 -9.37 3.47 -17.37
C GLY A 267 -10.48 2.51 -16.95
N LYS A 268 -11.75 2.87 -17.18
CA LYS A 268 -12.89 2.00 -16.90
C LYS A 268 -12.98 0.87 -17.92
N VAL A 269 -12.74 1.12 -19.20
CA VAL A 269 -12.69 0.08 -20.23
C VAL A 269 -11.57 -0.91 -19.94
N VAL A 270 -10.36 -0.41 -19.66
CA VAL A 270 -9.20 -1.25 -19.32
C VAL A 270 -9.46 -2.10 -18.07
N MET A 271 -10.08 -1.52 -17.03
CA MET A 271 -10.52 -2.26 -15.85
C MET A 271 -11.48 -3.40 -16.21
N GLN A 272 -12.51 -3.12 -17.03
CA GLN A 272 -13.50 -4.12 -17.44
C GLN A 272 -12.87 -5.26 -18.25
N ASP A 273 -11.99 -4.93 -19.19
CA ASP A 273 -11.33 -5.95 -20.02
C ASP A 273 -10.35 -6.80 -19.19
N THR A 274 -9.69 -6.21 -18.20
CA THR A 274 -8.90 -6.93 -17.19
C THR A 274 -9.77 -7.91 -16.38
N LEU A 275 -10.93 -7.46 -15.88
CA LEU A 275 -11.86 -8.32 -15.13
C LEU A 275 -12.42 -9.46 -16.00
N LYS A 276 -12.73 -9.21 -17.28
CA LYS A 276 -13.14 -10.26 -18.21
C LYS A 276 -12.03 -11.29 -18.43
N ALA A 277 -10.79 -10.85 -18.61
CA ALA A 277 -9.64 -11.74 -18.77
C ALA A 277 -9.44 -12.63 -17.53
N MET A 278 -9.57 -12.05 -16.33
CA MET A 278 -9.59 -12.81 -15.08
C MET A 278 -10.75 -13.81 -15.02
N HIS A 279 -11.96 -13.39 -15.40
CA HIS A 279 -13.15 -14.24 -15.32
C HIS A 279 -13.06 -15.46 -16.25
N GLN A 280 -12.40 -15.34 -17.41
CA GLN A 280 -12.12 -16.47 -18.29
C GLN A 280 -11.29 -17.58 -17.60
N VAL A 281 -10.43 -17.22 -16.63
CA VAL A 281 -9.56 -18.17 -15.91
C VAL A 281 -10.19 -18.62 -14.59
N PHE A 282 -10.83 -17.72 -13.85
CA PHE A 282 -11.30 -17.98 -12.49
C PHE A 282 -12.80 -18.27 -12.38
N GLY A 283 -13.60 -17.94 -13.40
CA GLY A 283 -15.06 -18.12 -13.40
C GLY A 283 -15.72 -17.52 -12.16
N ASP A 284 -16.56 -18.31 -11.50
CA ASP A 284 -17.30 -17.93 -10.27
C ASP A 284 -16.41 -17.72 -9.04
N LYS A 285 -15.11 -17.98 -9.16
CA LYS A 285 -14.11 -17.75 -8.10
C LYS A 285 -13.46 -16.37 -8.20
N LEU A 286 -14.11 -15.42 -8.85
CA LEU A 286 -13.68 -14.04 -8.97
C LEU A 286 -14.66 -13.12 -8.23
N PHE A 287 -14.11 -12.32 -7.32
CA PHE A 287 -14.85 -11.34 -6.53
C PHE A 287 -14.28 -9.96 -6.77
N VAL A 288 -15.13 -8.94 -6.76
CA VAL A 288 -14.76 -7.55 -6.97
C VAL A 288 -15.30 -6.70 -5.83
N LEU A 289 -14.47 -5.76 -5.38
CA LEU A 289 -14.78 -4.72 -4.41
C LEU A 289 -14.51 -3.37 -5.09
N SER A 290 -15.50 -2.51 -5.14
CA SER A 290 -15.34 -1.12 -5.61
C SER A 290 -15.49 -0.17 -4.42
N LEU A 291 -14.54 0.75 -4.25
CA LEU A 291 -14.51 1.70 -3.12
C LEU A 291 -15.42 2.92 -3.33
N GLY A 292 -16.31 2.84 -4.34
CA GLY A 292 -17.17 3.87 -4.90
C GLY A 292 -17.69 4.97 -3.97
N ASN A 293 -16.80 5.90 -3.65
CA ASN A 293 -17.11 7.27 -3.28
C ASN A 293 -16.56 8.12 -4.43
N ARG A 294 -17.24 9.20 -4.83
CA ARG A 294 -16.90 10.04 -6.01
C ARG A 294 -15.43 10.54 -6.12
N GLN A 295 -14.59 10.31 -5.10
CA GLN A 295 -13.18 10.68 -5.01
C GLN A 295 -12.21 9.49 -5.11
N GLU A 296 -12.65 8.24 -4.90
CA GLU A 296 -11.85 7.01 -5.06
C GLU A 296 -12.66 5.94 -5.80
N ASP A 297 -12.48 5.85 -7.13
CA ASP A 297 -13.13 4.84 -7.98
C ASP A 297 -12.20 3.66 -8.28
N SER A 298 -11.32 3.30 -7.34
CA SER A 298 -10.49 2.10 -7.47
C SER A 298 -11.32 0.85 -7.18
N SER A 299 -11.17 -0.14 -8.06
CA SER A 299 -11.74 -1.47 -7.89
C SER A 299 -10.63 -2.49 -7.67
N ILE A 300 -10.85 -3.41 -6.73
CA ILE A 300 -9.95 -4.51 -6.41
C ILE A 300 -10.65 -5.81 -6.76
N ALA A 301 -9.92 -6.75 -7.37
CA ALA A 301 -10.40 -8.11 -7.59
C ALA A 301 -9.67 -9.12 -6.70
N LEU A 302 -10.35 -10.18 -6.30
CA LEU A 302 -9.86 -11.26 -5.44
C LEU A 302 -10.26 -12.62 -6.04
N THR A 303 -9.32 -13.56 -6.06
CA THR A 303 -9.55 -14.92 -6.57
C THR A 303 -9.68 -15.97 -5.47
N GLY A 304 -10.24 -17.13 -5.85
CA GLY A 304 -10.33 -18.33 -5.03
C GLY A 304 -11.73 -18.56 -4.45
N ASP A 305 -11.89 -19.62 -3.67
CA ASP A 305 -13.19 -19.95 -3.06
C ASP A 305 -13.62 -18.88 -2.04
N VAL A 306 -14.93 -18.70 -1.84
CA VAL A 306 -15.47 -17.75 -0.83
C VAL A 306 -14.81 -18.02 0.53
N PRO A 307 -14.11 -17.05 1.13
CA PRO A 307 -13.54 -17.23 2.46
C PRO A 307 -14.64 -17.36 3.54
N ASP A 308 -14.29 -17.96 4.68
CA ASP A 308 -15.12 -17.86 5.89
C ASP A 308 -15.13 -16.39 6.35
N VAL A 309 -16.23 -15.70 6.09
CA VAL A 309 -16.41 -14.26 6.33
C VAL A 309 -16.22 -13.90 7.80
N GLU A 310 -16.75 -14.72 8.72
CA GLU A 310 -16.68 -14.43 10.15
C GLU A 310 -15.27 -14.69 10.69
N ALA A 311 -14.62 -15.77 10.24
CA ALA A 311 -13.22 -16.01 10.57
C ALA A 311 -12.30 -14.91 10.00
N TRP A 312 -12.58 -14.44 8.77
CA TRP A 312 -11.83 -13.36 8.13
C TRP A 312 -11.95 -12.06 8.92
N LYS A 313 -13.17 -11.62 9.24
CA LYS A 313 -13.40 -10.42 10.06
C LYS A 313 -12.72 -10.52 11.43
N LYS A 314 -12.80 -11.68 12.08
CA LYS A 314 -12.18 -11.91 13.40
C LYS A 314 -10.66 -11.81 13.38
N ALA A 315 -10.04 -12.14 12.25
CA ALA A 315 -8.59 -12.06 12.07
C ALA A 315 -8.09 -10.65 11.70
N LEU A 316 -9.00 -9.71 11.39
CA LEU A 316 -8.68 -8.34 11.00
C LEU A 316 -8.80 -7.35 12.18
N PRO A 317 -8.02 -6.25 12.16
CA PRO A 317 -8.32 -5.10 12.99
C PRO A 317 -9.74 -4.57 12.72
N PRO A 318 -10.44 -4.02 13.73
CA PRO A 318 -11.80 -3.50 13.55
C PRO A 318 -11.94 -2.48 12.42
N SER A 319 -10.91 -1.68 12.16
CA SER A 319 -10.89 -0.68 11.09
C SER A 319 -10.88 -1.26 9.67
N LEU A 320 -10.53 -2.55 9.51
CA LEU A 320 -10.48 -3.23 8.22
C LEU A 320 -11.61 -4.23 8.01
N ALA A 321 -12.29 -4.65 9.08
CA ALA A 321 -13.32 -5.69 9.03
C ALA A 321 -14.48 -5.33 8.09
N GLY A 322 -14.80 -4.04 7.94
CA GLY A 322 -15.87 -3.57 7.05
C GLY A 322 -15.62 -3.86 5.56
N TYR A 323 -14.36 -3.97 5.12
CA TYR A 323 -14.04 -4.29 3.72
C TYR A 323 -14.47 -5.71 3.35
N VAL A 324 -14.55 -6.63 4.32
CA VAL A 324 -14.94 -8.03 4.06
C VAL A 324 -16.37 -8.10 3.49
N ASP A 325 -17.27 -7.22 3.91
CA ASP A 325 -18.66 -7.19 3.47
C ASP A 325 -18.87 -6.55 2.10
N MET A 326 -17.82 -5.95 1.52
CA MET A 326 -17.92 -5.20 0.27
C MET A 326 -17.64 -6.05 -0.97
N TRP A 327 -17.11 -7.26 -0.81
CA TRP A 327 -16.80 -8.17 -1.91
C TRP A 327 -18.06 -8.76 -2.55
N LYS A 328 -18.16 -8.68 -3.87
CA LYS A 328 -19.28 -9.23 -4.65
C LYS A 328 -18.74 -10.19 -5.73
N PRO A 329 -19.42 -11.30 -6.02
CA PRO A 329 -19.08 -12.13 -7.17
C PRO A 329 -19.10 -11.30 -8.46
N PHE A 330 -18.12 -11.53 -9.34
CA PHE A 330 -18.12 -10.92 -10.67
C PHE A 330 -18.98 -11.76 -11.62
N SER A 331 -20.09 -11.19 -12.07
CA SER A 331 -20.91 -11.71 -13.17
C SER A 331 -20.48 -11.00 -14.45
N GLY A 332 -19.72 -11.68 -15.30
CA GLY A 332 -19.09 -11.10 -16.51
C GLY A 332 -20.01 -10.37 -17.49
#